data_AF-A0A818CTD3-F1
#
_entry.id   AF-A0A818CTD3-F1
#
_cell.length_a   1.000
_cell.length_b   1.000
_cell.length_c   1.000
_cell.angle_alpha   90.00
_cell.angle_beta   90.00
_cell.angle_gamma   90.00
#
_symmetry.space_group_name_H-M   'P 1'
#
loop_
_entity.id
_entity.type
_entity.pdbx_description
1 polymer ?
#
loop_
_entity_poly.entity_id
_entity_poly.type
_entity_poly.pdbx_seq_one_letter_code
_entity_poly.pdbx_strand_id
1 'polypeptide(L)'
;RYINDANTYNIDQQFLVGRALLVSPNLLPESNNVHAYIPQDVWYEFPSGVKLNSVGLFIDLYAPISKINIHVRGGFIIPMQIPGDNLVLGRGNPFTLLVAQSQSGSANGNLFWDDGESIDSIETKIYNYLEFSLTDFNKLTINTLVSNYKDFAMRLDLVKILGVNKFVTNVTVNGKIYSNFLYNIPDQILVVYALDLDMLAQSSQTIQWSTSN
;
A
#
# COMPACT_ATOMS: atom_id res chain seq x y z
N ARG A 1 -15.67 10.02 3.68
CA ARG A 1 -14.82 9.92 2.45
C ARG A 1 -15.65 9.72 1.18
N TYR A 2 -16.86 9.17 1.28
CA TYR A 2 -17.82 9.05 0.18
C TYR A 2 -19.08 9.86 0.51
N ILE A 3 -18.92 11.17 0.72
CA ILE A 3 -20.02 12.04 1.20
C ILE A 3 -21.15 12.25 0.17
N ASN A 4 -20.91 11.92 -1.10
CA ASN A 4 -21.92 12.01 -2.15
C ASN A 4 -22.67 10.69 -2.36
N ASP A 5 -22.36 9.67 -1.55
CA ASP A 5 -22.96 8.35 -1.60
C ASP A 5 -23.79 8.14 -0.32
N ALA A 6 -25.09 8.37 -0.43
CA ALA A 6 -26.03 8.30 0.69
C ALA A 6 -26.11 6.89 1.31
N ASN A 7 -25.74 5.84 0.57
CA ASN A 7 -25.70 4.48 1.12
C ASN A 7 -24.68 4.36 2.26
N THR A 8 -23.66 5.22 2.28
CA THR A 8 -22.60 5.18 3.31
C THR A 8 -23.00 5.83 4.64
N TYR A 9 -24.10 6.58 4.69
CA TYR A 9 -24.43 7.42 5.86
C TYR A 9 -24.81 6.61 7.10
N ASN A 10 -25.48 5.47 6.91
CA ASN A 10 -25.97 4.63 7.99
C ASN A 10 -25.10 3.39 8.23
N ILE A 11 -23.92 3.33 7.61
CA ILE A 11 -23.02 2.18 7.74
C ILE A 11 -22.10 2.38 8.93
N ASP A 12 -22.23 1.49 9.91
CA ASP A 12 -21.46 1.50 11.17
C ASP A 12 -20.75 0.16 11.47
N GLN A 13 -20.95 -0.87 10.65
CA GLN A 13 -20.36 -2.21 10.81
C GLN A 13 -19.09 -2.45 9.98
N GLN A 14 -18.60 -1.44 9.28
CA GLN A 14 -17.35 -1.42 8.53
C GLN A 14 -16.75 -0.02 8.61
N PHE A 15 -15.44 0.09 8.49
CA PHE A 15 -14.77 1.37 8.65
C PHE A 15 -13.51 1.49 7.79
N LEU A 16 -13.07 2.73 7.60
CA LEU A 16 -11.80 3.03 6.94
C LEU A 16 -10.71 3.31 7.97
N VAL A 17 -9.55 2.68 7.81
CA VAL A 17 -8.31 3.15 8.44
C VAL A 17 -7.67 4.18 7.50
N GLY A 18 -7.72 5.44 7.92
CA GLY A 18 -7.31 6.56 7.09
C GLY A 18 -8.16 6.69 5.83
N ARG A 19 -7.50 6.65 4.66
CA ARG A 19 -8.16 6.74 3.34
C ARG A 19 -8.12 5.45 2.53
N ALA A 20 -7.24 4.52 2.91
CA ALA A 20 -6.73 3.51 2.01
C ALA A 20 -7.18 2.10 2.36
N LEU A 21 -7.60 1.83 3.59
CA LEU A 21 -7.94 0.48 4.03
C LEU A 21 -9.38 0.43 4.49
N LEU A 22 -10.22 -0.35 3.80
CA LEU A 22 -11.57 -0.69 4.22
C LEU A 22 -11.57 -2.01 4.98
N VAL A 23 -12.05 -1.99 6.22
CA VAL A 23 -12.16 -3.15 7.09
C VAL A 23 -13.63 -3.53 7.24
N SER A 24 -13.96 -4.77 6.88
CA SER A 24 -15.32 -5.32 6.94
C SER A 24 -15.32 -6.57 7.84
N PRO A 25 -15.40 -6.41 9.17
CA PRO A 25 -15.39 -7.52 10.12
C PRO A 25 -16.69 -8.33 10.06
N ASN A 26 -16.60 -9.63 10.32
CA ASN A 26 -17.79 -10.44 10.61
C ASN A 26 -18.18 -10.26 12.08
N LEU A 27 -19.36 -9.69 12.32
CA LEU A 27 -19.87 -9.37 13.66
C LEU A 27 -20.97 -10.33 14.13
N LEU A 28 -21.33 -11.32 13.30
CA LEU A 28 -22.41 -12.25 13.58
C LEU A 28 -21.87 -13.61 14.02
N PRO A 29 -22.32 -14.15 15.18
CA PRO A 29 -21.95 -15.49 15.61
C PRO A 29 -22.30 -16.54 14.56
N GLU A 30 -21.42 -17.53 14.39
CA GLU A 30 -21.61 -18.71 13.52
C GLU A 30 -21.81 -18.39 12.02
N SER A 31 -21.71 -17.13 11.61
CA SER A 31 -21.71 -16.74 10.19
C SER A 31 -20.32 -16.98 9.58
N ASN A 32 -20.30 -17.42 8.31
CA ASN A 32 -19.08 -17.46 7.49
C ASN A 32 -19.09 -16.39 6.39
N ASN A 33 -20.03 -15.44 6.44
CA ASN A 33 -20.14 -14.35 5.47
C ASN A 33 -20.39 -13.02 6.17
N VAL A 34 -19.89 -11.94 5.56
CA VAL A 34 -20.23 -10.56 5.95
C VAL A 34 -20.90 -9.87 4.76
N HIS A 35 -22.04 -9.23 5.01
CA HIS A 35 -22.73 -8.40 4.04
C HIS A 35 -22.17 -6.98 4.13
N ALA A 36 -21.27 -6.62 3.22
CA ALA A 36 -20.53 -5.36 3.29
C ALA A 36 -20.78 -4.49 2.07
N TYR A 37 -20.91 -3.19 2.28
CA TYR A 37 -20.98 -2.20 1.21
C TYR A 37 -19.58 -1.88 0.71
N ILE A 38 -19.32 -2.06 -0.58
CA ILE A 38 -18.07 -1.64 -1.19
C ILE A 38 -18.33 -0.37 -1.98
N PRO A 39 -17.87 0.81 -1.55
CA PRO A 39 -18.11 2.06 -2.26
C PRO A 39 -17.58 2.04 -3.70
N GLN A 40 -18.15 2.88 -4.58
CA GLN A 40 -17.69 2.99 -5.97
C GLN A 40 -16.23 3.45 -6.04
N ASP A 41 -15.34 2.51 -6.33
CA ASP A 41 -13.90 2.70 -6.51
C ASP A 41 -13.25 1.41 -7.00
N VAL A 42 -11.95 1.48 -7.27
CA VAL A 42 -11.11 0.30 -7.37
C VAL A 42 -10.70 -0.14 -5.96
N TRP A 43 -10.94 -1.40 -5.64
CA TRP A 43 -10.54 -2.02 -4.38
C TRP A 43 -9.66 -3.24 -4.68
N TYR A 44 -8.77 -3.58 -3.77
CA TYR A 44 -7.91 -4.75 -3.87
C TYR A 44 -7.99 -5.55 -2.57
N GLU A 45 -8.32 -6.83 -2.64
CA GLU A 45 -8.37 -7.67 -1.44
C GLU A 45 -6.97 -7.80 -0.82
N PHE A 46 -6.84 -7.58 0.48
CA PHE A 46 -5.60 -7.77 1.21
C PHE A 46 -5.63 -9.12 1.95
N PRO A 47 -4.58 -9.96 1.85
CA PRO A 47 -3.28 -9.67 1.22
C PRO A 47 -3.14 -10.11 -0.24
N SER A 48 -4.12 -10.79 -0.85
CA SER A 48 -3.94 -11.42 -2.18
C SER A 48 -3.56 -10.40 -3.25
N GLY A 49 -4.20 -9.23 -3.25
CA GLY A 49 -4.10 -8.20 -4.27
C GLY A 49 -5.16 -8.34 -5.38
N VAL A 50 -6.12 -9.26 -5.24
CA VAL A 50 -7.19 -9.46 -6.23
C VAL A 50 -8.01 -8.18 -6.38
N LYS A 51 -8.13 -7.71 -7.62
CA LYS A 51 -8.82 -6.46 -7.96
C LYS A 51 -10.34 -6.65 -7.98
N LEU A 52 -11.04 -5.72 -7.33
CA LEU A 52 -12.48 -5.57 -7.30
C LEU A 52 -12.85 -4.16 -7.82
N ASN A 53 -13.44 -4.09 -9.00
CA ASN A 53 -14.01 -2.84 -9.52
C ASN A 53 -15.43 -2.68 -8.98
N SER A 54 -15.59 -1.91 -7.90
CA SER A 54 -16.90 -1.72 -7.31
C SER A 54 -17.66 -0.56 -7.95
N VAL A 55 -18.97 -0.76 -8.11
CA VAL A 55 -19.92 0.27 -8.56
C VAL A 55 -20.74 0.87 -7.40
N GLY A 56 -20.38 0.57 -6.14
CA GLY A 56 -21.11 1.08 -4.97
C GLY A 56 -22.30 0.19 -4.60
N LEU A 57 -22.02 -1.02 -4.12
CA LEU A 57 -23.05 -2.02 -3.80
C LEU A 57 -22.69 -2.81 -2.54
N PHE A 58 -23.72 -3.38 -1.91
CA PHE A 58 -23.52 -4.43 -0.91
C PHE A 58 -23.20 -5.75 -1.61
N ILE A 59 -22.22 -6.47 -1.07
CA ILE A 59 -21.84 -7.81 -1.52
C ILE A 59 -21.64 -8.73 -0.32
N ASP A 60 -21.86 -10.02 -0.54
CA ASP A 60 -21.54 -11.05 0.45
C ASP A 60 -20.08 -11.47 0.29
N LEU A 61 -19.29 -11.24 1.34
CA LEU A 61 -17.88 -11.60 1.40
C LEU A 61 -17.70 -12.82 2.28
N TYR A 62 -17.00 -13.83 1.77
CA TYR A 62 -16.60 -14.98 2.58
C TYR A 62 -15.68 -14.53 3.73
N ALA A 63 -16.07 -14.85 4.96
CA ALA A 63 -15.47 -14.40 6.22
C ALA A 63 -15.51 -15.52 7.27
N PRO A 64 -14.81 -16.66 7.05
CA PRO A 64 -14.67 -17.70 8.06
C PRO A 64 -13.93 -17.17 9.29
N ILE A 65 -13.98 -17.92 10.40
CA ILE A 65 -13.37 -17.51 11.69
C ILE A 65 -11.88 -17.10 11.60
N SER A 66 -11.14 -17.62 10.61
CA SER A 66 -9.73 -17.33 10.38
C SER A 66 -9.46 -16.15 9.45
N LYS A 67 -10.49 -15.44 8.96
CA LYS A 67 -10.34 -14.37 7.96
C LYS A 67 -11.16 -13.14 8.34
N ILE A 68 -10.50 -11.99 8.32
CA ILE A 68 -11.14 -10.67 8.27
C ILE A 68 -11.00 -10.10 6.85
N ASN A 69 -12.06 -9.50 6.33
CA ASN A 69 -12.01 -8.88 5.01
C ASN A 69 -11.43 -7.46 5.09
N ILE A 70 -10.30 -7.26 4.42
CA ILE A 70 -9.63 -5.98 4.28
C ILE A 70 -9.45 -5.69 2.79
N HIS A 71 -9.79 -4.49 2.37
CA HIS A 71 -9.60 -4.04 1.00
C HIS A 71 -8.78 -2.76 0.95
N VAL A 72 -7.78 -2.73 0.07
CA VAL A 72 -6.97 -1.55 -0.22
C VAL A 72 -7.63 -0.75 -1.33
N ARG A 73 -7.88 0.53 -1.09
CA ARG A 73 -8.42 1.46 -2.09
C ARG A 73 -7.34 1.77 -3.13
N GLY A 74 -7.70 1.73 -4.41
CA GLY A 74 -6.85 2.21 -5.49
C GLY A 74 -6.51 3.69 -5.34
N GLY A 75 -5.33 4.09 -5.80
CA GLY A 75 -4.83 5.45 -5.65
C GLY A 75 -3.96 5.67 -4.42
N PHE A 76 -3.68 4.63 -3.63
CA PHE A 76 -2.91 4.74 -2.39
C PHE A 76 -1.66 3.86 -2.40
N ILE A 77 -0.60 4.39 -1.79
CA ILE A 77 0.64 3.68 -1.50
C ILE A 77 0.74 3.55 0.02
N ILE A 78 0.85 2.31 0.50
CA ILE A 78 0.91 2.01 1.92
C ILE A 78 2.32 1.53 2.25
N PRO A 79 3.10 2.28 3.06
CA PRO A 79 4.32 1.78 3.64
C PRO A 79 3.99 0.74 4.72
N MET A 80 4.70 -0.38 4.69
CA MET A 80 4.59 -1.46 5.65
C MET A 80 5.98 -1.86 6.11
N GLN A 81 6.06 -2.56 7.23
CA GLN A 81 7.31 -3.10 7.74
C GLN A 81 7.14 -4.60 7.96
N ILE A 82 8.20 -5.38 7.73
CA ILE A 82 8.17 -6.81 8.05
C ILE A 82 7.97 -6.94 9.56
N PRO A 83 6.97 -7.72 10.03
CA PRO A 83 6.69 -7.82 11.46
C PRO A 83 7.88 -8.45 12.19
N GLY A 84 8.16 -7.94 13.39
CA GLY A 84 9.06 -8.56 14.35
C GLY A 84 8.28 -9.07 15.57
N ASP A 85 8.95 -9.83 16.44
CA ASP A 85 8.32 -10.37 17.66
C ASP A 85 7.82 -9.27 18.61
N ASN A 86 8.40 -8.06 18.51
CA ASN A 86 7.96 -6.85 19.19
C ASN A 86 8.30 -5.62 18.34
N LEU A 87 7.84 -4.44 18.77
CA LEU A 87 8.08 -3.18 18.06
C LEU A 87 9.57 -2.84 17.96
N VAL A 88 10.36 -3.07 19.00
CA VAL A 88 11.79 -2.74 19.00
C VAL A 88 12.53 -3.52 17.90
N LEU A 89 12.28 -4.82 17.80
CA LEU A 89 12.85 -5.67 16.75
C LEU A 89 12.24 -5.34 15.39
N GLY A 90 10.92 -5.10 15.33
CA GLY A 90 10.21 -4.77 14.11
C GLY A 90 10.70 -3.48 13.46
N ARG A 91 11.01 -2.44 14.25
CA ARG A 91 11.48 -1.14 13.75
C ARG A 91 12.80 -1.20 12.99
N GLY A 92 13.64 -2.21 13.26
CA GLY A 92 14.87 -2.47 12.53
C GLY A 92 14.68 -3.27 11.24
N ASN A 93 13.49 -3.81 10.99
CA ASN A 93 13.23 -4.60 9.80
C ASN A 93 13.09 -3.73 8.54
N PRO A 94 13.39 -4.29 7.35
CA PRO A 94 13.14 -3.59 6.10
C PRO A 94 11.67 -3.22 5.89
N PHE A 95 11.48 -2.11 5.17
CA PHE A 95 10.20 -1.66 4.69
C PHE A 95 9.78 -2.42 3.43
N THR A 96 8.48 -2.46 3.23
CA THR A 96 7.86 -2.85 1.97
C THR A 96 6.82 -1.80 1.56
N LEU A 97 6.56 -1.64 0.27
CA LEU A 97 5.49 -0.77 -0.23
C LEU A 97 4.41 -1.60 -0.92
N LEU A 98 3.15 -1.36 -0.52
CA LEU A 98 1.98 -1.83 -1.26
C LEU A 98 1.41 -0.68 -2.08
N VAL A 99 1.52 -0.79 -3.40
CA VAL A 99 1.09 0.25 -4.36
C VAL A 99 -0.20 -0.21 -5.03
N ALA A 100 -1.34 0.36 -4.64
CA ALA A 100 -2.63 0.06 -5.25
C ALA A 100 -2.96 1.08 -6.34
N GLN A 101 -2.91 0.69 -7.62
CA GLN A 101 -3.23 1.61 -8.71
C GLN A 101 -4.68 2.09 -8.66
N SER A 102 -4.91 3.38 -8.91
CA SER A 102 -6.25 3.87 -9.20
C SER A 102 -6.69 3.42 -10.62
N GLN A 103 -7.93 3.75 -10.98
CA GLN A 103 -8.40 3.59 -12.37
C GLN A 103 -7.52 4.34 -13.40
N SER A 104 -6.87 5.45 -12.98
CA SER A 104 -5.96 6.25 -13.80
C SER A 104 -4.48 5.83 -13.67
N GLY A 105 -4.20 4.68 -13.03
CA GLY A 105 -2.84 4.16 -12.86
C GLY A 105 -1.96 4.94 -11.88
N SER A 106 -2.52 5.91 -11.19
CA SER A 106 -1.80 6.74 -10.23
C SER A 106 -1.98 6.19 -8.82
N ALA A 107 -1.03 6.48 -7.93
CA ALA A 107 -1.19 6.23 -6.50
C ALA A 107 -0.29 7.18 -5.70
N ASN A 108 -0.70 7.56 -4.50
CA ASN A 108 0.11 8.41 -3.62
C ASN A 108 0.11 7.89 -2.19
N GLY A 109 1.19 8.14 -1.47
CA GLY A 109 1.33 7.81 -0.06
C GLY A 109 2.43 8.64 0.59
N ASN A 110 2.52 8.54 1.91
CA ASN A 110 3.56 9.18 2.68
C ASN A 110 3.94 8.31 3.87
N LEU A 111 5.12 8.57 4.42
CA LEU A 111 5.63 7.94 5.62
C LEU A 111 6.21 9.02 6.53
N PHE A 112 5.70 9.09 7.75
CA PHE A 112 6.34 9.79 8.86
C PHE A 112 7.04 8.76 9.75
N TRP A 113 8.27 9.03 10.15
CA TRP A 113 9.07 8.10 10.94
C TRP A 113 10.00 8.83 11.91
N ASP A 114 9.73 8.71 13.21
CA ASP A 114 10.56 9.24 14.31
C ASP A 114 11.08 8.09 15.18
N ASP A 115 11.39 8.34 16.46
CA ASP A 115 11.76 7.29 17.41
C ASP A 115 10.54 6.55 17.99
N GLY A 116 9.36 7.18 17.96
CA GLY A 116 8.09 6.65 18.47
C GLY A 116 7.87 6.87 19.97
N GLU A 117 8.77 7.59 20.66
CA GLU A 117 8.75 7.74 22.12
C GLU A 117 9.07 9.17 22.61
N SER A 118 9.95 9.90 21.93
CA SER A 118 10.33 11.26 22.37
C SER A 118 9.18 12.25 22.24
N ILE A 119 9.14 13.18 23.18
CA ILE A 119 8.23 14.32 23.15
C ILE A 119 8.75 15.33 22.11
N ASP A 120 7.84 16.02 21.44
CA ASP A 120 8.13 17.14 20.53
C ASP A 120 9.00 16.79 19.30
N SER A 121 8.92 15.54 18.79
CA SER A 121 9.69 15.10 17.62
C SER A 121 9.43 15.98 16.39
N ILE A 122 8.18 16.44 16.22
CA ILE A 122 7.75 17.32 15.13
C ILE A 122 8.37 18.73 15.28
N GLU A 123 8.28 19.32 16.47
CA GLU A 123 8.76 20.67 16.78
C GLU A 123 10.29 20.75 16.68
N THR A 124 10.97 19.73 17.20
CA THR A 124 12.44 19.58 17.14
C THR A 124 12.94 19.10 15.78
N LYS A 125 12.03 18.65 14.91
CA LYS A 125 12.30 18.09 13.58
C LYS A 125 13.19 16.85 13.60
N ILE A 126 13.14 16.06 14.67
CA ILE A 126 13.85 14.78 14.77
C ILE A 126 12.93 13.68 14.25
N TYR A 127 12.74 13.69 12.93
CA TYR A 127 11.96 12.69 12.21
C TYR A 127 12.44 12.58 10.75
N ASN A 128 11.93 11.57 10.06
CA ASN A 128 12.00 11.41 8.62
C ASN A 128 10.59 11.55 8.05
N TYR A 129 10.47 12.21 6.90
CA TYR A 129 9.21 12.32 6.17
C TYR A 129 9.44 12.10 4.69
N LEU A 130 8.73 11.11 4.14
CA LEU A 130 8.86 10.66 2.76
C LEU A 130 7.51 10.71 2.06
N GLU A 131 7.56 11.00 0.76
CA GLU A 131 6.41 10.94 -0.13
C GLU A 131 6.65 9.91 -1.23
N PHE A 132 5.59 9.18 -1.54
CA PHE A 132 5.56 8.17 -2.58
C PHE A 132 4.54 8.58 -3.64
N SER A 133 4.92 8.49 -4.90
CA SER A 133 4.03 8.77 -6.02
C SER A 133 4.23 7.76 -7.15
N LEU A 134 3.14 7.19 -7.64
CA LEU A 134 3.10 6.45 -8.90
C LEU A 134 2.48 7.35 -9.97
N THR A 135 3.24 7.61 -11.03
CA THR A 135 2.79 8.37 -12.21
C THR A 135 2.85 7.50 -13.46
N ASP A 136 2.11 7.91 -14.49
CA ASP A 136 2.19 7.36 -15.85
C ASP A 136 1.98 5.83 -15.93
N PHE A 137 1.19 5.28 -15.00
CA PHE A 137 0.92 3.84 -14.84
C PHE A 137 2.15 2.98 -14.53
N ASN A 138 3.37 3.52 -14.55
CA ASN A 138 4.58 2.70 -14.57
C ASN A 138 5.80 3.25 -13.84
N LYS A 139 5.72 4.41 -13.20
CA LYS A 139 6.88 5.03 -12.53
C LYS A 139 6.56 5.35 -11.07
N LEU A 140 7.07 4.52 -10.17
CA LEU A 140 7.09 4.80 -8.73
C LEU A 140 8.29 5.69 -8.40
N THR A 141 8.03 6.77 -7.68
CA THR A 141 9.05 7.69 -7.16
C THR A 141 8.95 7.76 -5.64
N ILE A 142 10.10 7.75 -4.98
CA ILE A 142 10.26 7.88 -3.53
C ILE A 142 11.08 9.14 -3.29
N ASN A 143 10.48 10.12 -2.62
CA ASN A 143 11.08 11.41 -2.30
C ASN A 143 11.22 11.57 -0.79
N THR A 144 12.40 11.97 -0.36
CA THR A 144 12.69 12.24 1.05
C THR A 144 12.69 13.74 1.28
N LEU A 145 11.73 14.22 2.07
CA LEU A 145 11.55 15.64 2.35
C LEU A 145 12.23 16.05 3.65
N VAL A 146 12.25 15.16 4.65
CA VAL A 146 12.98 15.32 5.91
C VAL A 146 13.71 14.02 6.22
N SER A 147 14.97 14.10 6.64
CA SER A 147 15.80 12.93 6.95
C SER A 147 16.69 13.13 8.19
N ASN A 148 16.11 13.59 9.29
CA ASN A 148 16.87 14.01 10.48
C ASN A 148 16.99 12.94 11.56
N TYR A 149 16.29 11.80 11.43
CA TYR A 149 16.37 10.69 12.38
C TYR A 149 17.15 9.51 11.76
N LYS A 150 18.18 9.01 12.47
CA LYS A 150 19.20 8.11 11.90
C LYS A 150 19.42 6.80 12.66
N ASP A 151 18.66 6.53 13.71
CA ASP A 151 18.90 5.37 14.58
C ASP A 151 18.63 4.04 13.86
N PHE A 152 17.79 4.05 12.82
CA PHE A 152 17.52 2.89 11.99
C PHE A 152 17.81 3.18 10.51
N ALA A 153 18.43 2.21 9.85
CA ALA A 153 18.55 2.22 8.40
C ALA A 153 17.18 1.94 7.78
N MET A 154 16.62 2.90 7.04
CA MET A 154 15.35 2.71 6.35
C MET A 154 15.60 2.10 4.96
N ARG A 155 15.66 0.78 4.92
CA ARG A 155 15.86 0.00 3.68
C ARG A 155 14.51 -0.47 3.14
N LEU A 156 14.26 -0.23 1.86
CA LEU A 156 13.12 -0.79 1.14
C LEU A 156 13.54 -2.09 0.46
N ASP A 157 12.92 -3.20 0.86
CA ASP A 157 13.25 -4.52 0.33
C ASP A 157 12.30 -4.97 -0.80
N LEU A 158 11.00 -4.66 -0.66
CA LEU A 158 9.97 -5.15 -1.58
C LEU A 158 8.95 -4.07 -1.93
N VAL A 159 8.57 -4.03 -3.21
CA VAL A 159 7.42 -3.27 -3.70
C VAL A 159 6.45 -4.21 -4.41
N LYS A 160 5.21 -4.28 -3.91
CA LYS A 160 4.10 -5.00 -4.54
C LYS A 160 3.16 -3.98 -5.19
N ILE A 161 3.06 -4.01 -6.51
CA ILE A 161 2.21 -3.12 -7.31
C ILE A 161 0.99 -3.90 -7.80
N LEU A 162 -0.20 -3.41 -7.45
CA LEU A 162 -1.48 -4.03 -7.77
C LEU A 162 -2.15 -3.33 -8.95
N GLY A 163 -2.73 -4.11 -9.88
CA GLY A 163 -3.47 -3.59 -11.02
C GLY A 163 -2.60 -3.18 -12.21
N VAL A 164 -1.38 -3.72 -12.33
CA VAL A 164 -0.55 -3.58 -13.52
C VAL A 164 -1.17 -4.43 -14.63
N ASN A 165 -2.02 -3.83 -15.46
CA ASN A 165 -2.90 -4.57 -16.38
C ASN A 165 -2.25 -4.97 -17.71
N LYS A 166 -0.97 -4.64 -17.92
CA LYS A 166 -0.18 -5.03 -19.09
C LYS A 166 1.02 -5.87 -18.68
N PHE A 167 1.42 -6.78 -19.57
CA PHE A 167 2.55 -7.66 -19.31
C PHE A 167 3.84 -6.88 -19.12
N VAL A 168 4.49 -7.04 -17.95
CA VAL A 168 5.74 -6.37 -17.62
C VAL A 168 6.91 -7.06 -18.32
N THR A 169 7.65 -6.31 -19.12
CA THR A 169 8.79 -6.82 -19.90
C THR A 169 10.13 -6.52 -19.26
N ASN A 170 10.27 -5.36 -18.60
CA ASN A 170 11.50 -4.93 -17.95
C ASN A 170 11.19 -4.08 -16.72
N VAL A 171 12.08 -4.10 -15.74
CA VAL A 171 12.08 -3.21 -14.58
C VAL A 171 13.43 -2.49 -14.52
N THR A 172 13.40 -1.22 -14.11
CA THR A 172 14.58 -0.42 -13.80
C THR A 172 14.46 0.18 -12.41
N VAL A 173 15.59 0.24 -11.71
CA VAL A 173 15.74 0.91 -10.42
C VAL A 173 16.80 1.99 -10.60
N ASN A 174 16.43 3.25 -10.35
CA ASN A 174 17.27 4.44 -10.57
C ASN A 174 17.89 4.46 -11.99
N GLY A 175 17.09 4.11 -13.00
CA GLY A 175 17.50 4.09 -14.41
C GLY A 175 18.38 2.89 -14.83
N LYS A 176 18.73 1.99 -13.91
CA LYS A 176 19.50 0.77 -14.20
C LYS A 176 18.57 -0.44 -14.31
N ILE A 177 18.83 -1.32 -15.26
CA ILE A 177 18.08 -2.58 -15.42
C ILE A 177 18.15 -3.38 -14.11
N TYR A 178 17.00 -3.92 -13.70
CA TYR A 178 16.84 -4.67 -12.46
C TYR A 178 16.09 -5.98 -12.75
N SER A 179 16.69 -7.10 -12.34
CA SER A 179 16.22 -8.45 -12.72
C SER A 179 15.30 -9.11 -11.70
N ASN A 180 15.31 -8.66 -10.44
CA ASN A 180 14.56 -9.32 -9.36
C ASN A 180 13.13 -8.81 -9.33
N PHE A 181 12.33 -9.29 -10.27
CA PHE A 181 10.89 -9.03 -10.30
C PHE A 181 10.11 -10.26 -10.76
N LEU A 182 8.85 -10.33 -10.33
CA LEU A 182 7.87 -11.32 -10.77
C LEU A 182 6.62 -10.57 -11.22
N TYR A 183 6.04 -11.01 -12.34
CA TYR A 183 4.75 -10.50 -12.79
C TYR A 183 3.74 -11.64 -12.91
N ASN A 184 2.66 -11.55 -12.13
CA ASN A 184 1.54 -12.47 -12.19
C ASN A 184 0.47 -11.88 -13.12
N ILE A 185 0.30 -12.50 -14.30
CA ILE A 185 -0.65 -12.06 -15.32
C ILE A 185 -2.10 -12.17 -14.83
N PRO A 186 -2.58 -13.33 -14.32
CA PRO A 186 -3.96 -13.45 -13.83
C PRO A 186 -4.36 -12.39 -12.82
N ASP A 187 -3.48 -12.10 -11.84
CA ASP A 187 -3.79 -11.21 -10.73
C ASP A 187 -3.41 -9.75 -11.02
N GLN A 188 -2.69 -9.47 -12.12
CA GLN A 188 -2.19 -8.15 -12.50
C GLN A 188 -1.27 -7.54 -11.42
N ILE A 189 -0.37 -8.37 -10.88
CA ILE A 189 0.52 -7.98 -9.77
C ILE A 189 1.97 -8.04 -10.22
N LEU A 190 2.68 -6.92 -10.08
CA LEU A 190 4.14 -6.83 -10.19
C LEU A 190 4.74 -6.83 -8.78
N VAL A 191 5.70 -7.71 -8.53
CA VAL A 191 6.49 -7.73 -7.30
C VAL A 191 7.95 -7.47 -7.67
N VAL A 192 8.54 -6.41 -7.13
CA VAL A 192 9.97 -6.12 -7.22
C VAL A 192 10.57 -6.34 -5.84
N TYR A 193 11.58 -7.20 -5.72
CA TYR A 193 12.05 -7.72 -4.42
C TYR A 193 13.57 -7.74 -4.34
N ALA A 194 14.12 -7.90 -3.13
CA ALA A 194 15.57 -7.84 -2.86
C ALA A 194 16.20 -6.49 -3.27
N LEU A 195 15.43 -5.41 -3.11
CA LEU A 195 15.79 -4.06 -3.56
C LEU A 195 16.95 -3.48 -2.75
N ASP A 196 16.92 -3.67 -1.42
CA ASP A 196 17.83 -3.05 -0.46
C ASP A 196 18.09 -1.56 -0.76
N LEU A 197 17.02 -0.82 -1.04
CA LEU A 197 17.09 0.57 -1.48
C LEU A 197 17.12 1.51 -0.28
N ASP A 198 18.04 2.47 -0.26
CA ASP A 198 18.07 3.51 0.77
C ASP A 198 16.91 4.48 0.57
N MET A 199 15.90 4.40 1.44
CA MET A 199 14.77 5.31 1.38
C MET A 199 15.17 6.74 1.76
N LEU A 200 16.23 6.95 2.53
CA LEU A 200 16.68 8.27 2.99
C LEU A 200 17.74 8.91 2.09
N ALA A 201 17.96 8.36 0.89
CA ALA A 201 18.87 8.93 -0.09
C ALA A 201 18.51 10.38 -0.43
N GLN A 202 19.53 11.23 -0.65
CA GLN A 202 19.34 12.65 -0.98
C GLN A 202 18.64 12.86 -2.32
N SER A 203 18.91 11.98 -3.30
CA SER A 203 18.23 11.98 -4.58
C SER A 203 16.98 11.11 -4.53
N SER A 204 15.92 11.54 -5.22
CA SER A 204 14.73 10.73 -5.46
C SER A 204 15.10 9.34 -5.98
N GLN A 205 14.53 8.32 -5.37
CA GLN A 205 14.67 6.95 -5.85
C GLN A 205 13.50 6.61 -6.78
N THR A 206 13.75 5.84 -7.83
CA THR A 206 12.72 5.51 -8.83
C THR A 206 12.70 4.02 -9.14
N ILE A 207 11.51 3.43 -9.22
CA ILE A 207 11.27 2.10 -9.78
C ILE A 207 10.32 2.27 -10.95
N GLN A 208 10.77 1.88 -12.14
CA GLN A 208 9.99 2.04 -13.37
C GLN A 208 9.94 0.74 -14.15
N TRP A 209 8.81 0.43 -14.77
CA TRP A 209 8.66 -0.76 -15.60
C TRP A 209 8.14 -0.45 -17.00
N SER A 210 8.54 -1.30 -17.94
CA SER A 210 8.03 -1.29 -19.31
C SER A 210 7.04 -2.43 -19.48
N THR A 211 6.03 -2.22 -20.33
CA THR A 211 5.03 -3.24 -20.63
C THR A 211 5.06 -3.61 -22.11
N SER A 212 4.49 -4.75 -22.47
CA SER A 212 4.18 -5.05 -23.86
C SER A 212 3.28 -3.95 -24.44
N ASN A 213 3.40 -3.70 -25.74
CA ASN A 213 2.53 -2.78 -26.48
C ASN A 213 1.06 -3.20 -26.34
#